data_AF-A0A521DCC2-F1
#
_entry.id   AF-A0A521DCC2-F1
#
_cell.length_a   1.000
_cell.length_b   1.000
_cell.length_c   1.000
_cell.angle_alpha   90.00
_cell.angle_beta   90.00
_cell.angle_gamma   90.00
#
_symmetry.space_group_name_H-M   'P 1'
#
loop_
_entity.id
_entity.type
_entity.pdbx_description
1 polymer ?
#
loop_
_entity_poly.entity_id
_entity_poly.type
_entity_poly.pdbx_seq_one_letter_code
_entity_poly.pdbx_strand_id
1 'polypeptide(L)'
;MGQAVDRCDVAEAIRILEENYLEIRTVSDWATCMGYSRSYFCRCFTKEFGINPKDHLKLYRLRLIKNEIKKDPEAIGYKIAVSTGLPDEKALHKFLANHFDKNLTILREENQAA
;
A
#
# COMPACT_ATOMS: atom_id res chain seq x y z
N MET A 1 -22.71 28.27 10.07
CA MET A 1 -22.04 27.10 10.66
C MET A 1 -20.77 26.87 9.88
N GLY A 2 -19.61 27.19 10.46
CA GLY A 2 -18.32 27.09 9.76
C GLY A 2 -18.01 25.64 9.44
N GLN A 3 -17.78 25.32 8.18
CA GLN A 3 -17.31 23.98 7.82
C GLN A 3 -15.89 23.83 8.35
N ALA A 4 -15.69 22.90 9.29
CA ALA A 4 -14.37 22.40 9.61
C ALA A 4 -13.81 21.82 8.31
N VAL A 5 -12.80 22.49 7.75
CA VAL A 5 -12.16 22.01 6.54
C VAL A 5 -11.32 20.82 6.97
N ASP A 6 -11.87 19.61 6.84
CA ASP A 6 -11.12 18.36 6.98
C ASP A 6 -9.90 18.47 6.03
N ARG A 7 -8.72 18.74 6.60
CA ARG A 7 -7.43 18.80 5.93
C ARG A 7 -6.46 17.98 6.74
N CYS A 8 -5.84 17.01 6.10
CA CYS A 8 -4.68 16.34 6.67
C CYS A 8 -3.46 16.69 5.83
N ASP A 9 -2.31 16.63 6.47
CA ASP A 9 -1.04 16.71 5.78
C ASP A 9 -0.82 15.40 5.00
N VAL A 10 -1.16 15.42 3.72
CA VAL A 10 -1.00 14.26 2.84
C VAL A 10 0.47 13.97 2.56
N ALA A 11 1.33 14.99 2.49
CA ALA A 11 2.75 14.80 2.28
C ALA A 11 3.35 14.04 3.47
N GLU A 12 2.99 14.43 4.69
CA GLU A 12 3.39 13.72 5.90
C GLU A 12 2.80 12.31 5.97
N ALA A 13 1.54 12.12 5.57
CA ALA A 13 0.94 10.79 5.51
C ALA A 13 1.71 9.86 4.57
N ILE A 14 2.12 10.33 3.40
CA ILE A 14 2.92 9.56 2.45
C ILE A 14 4.31 9.26 3.04
N ARG A 15 4.96 10.25 3.67
CA ARG A 15 6.27 10.06 4.32
C ARG A 15 6.20 8.97 5.39
N ILE A 16 5.20 9.04 6.26
CA ILE A 16 4.97 8.03 7.32
C ILE A 16 4.74 6.64 6.73
N LEU A 17 3.96 6.54 5.64
CA LEU A 17 3.78 5.27 4.95
C LEU A 17 5.11 4.74 4.41
N GLU A 18 5.92 5.60 3.78
CA GLU A 18 7.21 5.21 3.20
C GLU A 18 8.22 4.75 4.25
N GLU A 19 8.20 5.34 5.43
CA GLU A 19 9.10 4.98 6.53
C GLU A 19 8.66 3.74 7.33
N ASN A 20 7.35 3.44 7.36
CA ASN A 20 6.77 2.42 8.25
C ASN A 20 5.83 1.43 7.51
N TYR A 21 6.12 1.13 6.25
CA TYR A 21 5.20 0.33 5.41
C TYR A 21 5.04 -1.13 5.84
N LEU A 22 5.97 -1.67 6.65
CA LEU A 22 5.88 -3.03 7.18
C LEU A 22 4.91 -3.11 8.38
N GLU A 23 4.83 -2.04 9.13
CA GLU A 23 4.02 -1.84 10.33
C GLU A 23 2.61 -1.38 9.95
N ILE A 24 2.49 -0.54 8.92
CA ILE A 24 1.21 -0.02 8.42
C ILE A 24 0.51 -1.09 7.57
N ARG A 25 -0.22 -1.97 8.25
CA ARG A 25 -0.96 -3.08 7.64
C ARG A 25 -2.34 -2.66 7.12
N THR A 26 -2.95 -1.66 7.75
CA THR A 26 -4.30 -1.19 7.45
C THR A 26 -4.36 0.34 7.41
N VAL A 27 -5.46 0.87 6.86
CA VAL A 27 -5.76 2.31 6.92
C VAL A 27 -5.95 2.79 8.36
N SER A 28 -6.36 1.91 9.28
CA SER A 28 -6.47 2.26 10.70
C SER A 28 -5.09 2.49 11.32
N ASP A 29 -4.12 1.63 11.00
CA ASP A 29 -2.73 1.79 11.47
C ASP A 29 -2.16 3.09 10.93
N TRP A 30 -2.37 3.36 9.63
CA TRP A 30 -1.90 4.59 9.00
C TRP A 30 -2.51 5.85 9.65
N ALA A 31 -3.82 5.86 9.88
CA ALA A 31 -4.48 6.94 10.58
C ALA A 31 -3.96 7.12 12.00
N THR A 32 -3.64 6.01 12.69
CA THR A 32 -3.09 6.03 14.05
C THR A 32 -1.69 6.65 14.07
N CYS A 33 -0.83 6.31 13.10
CA CYS A 33 0.47 6.95 12.94
C CYS A 33 0.37 8.46 12.70
N MET A 34 -0.71 8.91 12.02
CA MET A 34 -1.01 10.33 11.82
C MET A 34 -1.66 11.03 13.02
N GLY A 35 -1.99 10.29 14.09
CA GLY A 35 -2.75 10.84 15.22
C GLY A 35 -4.22 11.15 14.89
N TYR A 36 -4.78 10.49 13.88
CA TYR A 36 -6.14 10.71 13.40
C TYR A 36 -7.07 9.52 13.67
N SER A 37 -8.37 9.82 13.77
CA SER A 37 -9.37 8.77 13.59
C SER A 37 -9.36 8.28 12.14
N ARG A 38 -9.59 6.98 11.95
CA ARG A 38 -9.70 6.36 10.61
C ARG A 38 -10.70 7.10 9.71
N SER A 39 -11.86 7.46 10.24
CA SER A 39 -12.91 8.14 9.46
C SER A 39 -12.47 9.53 9.01
N TYR A 40 -11.85 10.32 9.90
CA TYR A 40 -11.30 11.62 9.55
C TYR A 40 -10.22 11.47 8.47
N PHE A 41 -9.26 10.57 8.69
CA PHE A 41 -8.16 10.32 7.75
C PHE A 41 -8.67 9.93 6.36
N CYS A 42 -9.61 8.99 6.27
CA CYS A 42 -10.21 8.61 4.99
C CYS A 42 -10.82 9.80 4.25
N ARG A 43 -11.60 10.65 4.93
CA ARG A 43 -12.26 11.80 4.30
C ARG A 43 -11.25 12.84 3.82
N CYS A 44 -10.35 13.28 4.71
CA CYS A 44 -9.39 14.33 4.38
C CYS A 44 -8.39 13.85 3.33
N PHE A 45 -7.86 12.62 3.45
CA PHE A 45 -6.86 12.10 2.52
C PHE A 45 -7.45 11.96 1.12
N THR A 46 -8.68 11.43 1.01
CA THR A 46 -9.34 11.33 -0.30
C THR A 46 -9.60 12.71 -0.91
N LYS A 47 -9.98 13.68 -0.09
CA LYS A 47 -10.24 15.06 -0.55
C LYS A 47 -8.98 15.75 -1.07
N GLU A 48 -7.86 15.59 -0.38
CA GLU A 48 -6.60 16.27 -0.69
C GLU A 48 -5.75 15.51 -1.73
N PHE A 49 -5.73 14.17 -1.69
CA PHE A 49 -4.93 13.33 -2.59
C PHE A 49 -5.69 12.81 -3.82
N GLY A 50 -7.03 12.81 -3.78
CA GLY A 50 -7.90 12.40 -4.89
C GLY A 50 -8.21 10.90 -4.98
N ILE A 51 -7.50 10.04 -4.24
CA ILE A 51 -7.84 8.62 -4.08
C ILE A 51 -7.96 8.26 -2.61
N ASN A 52 -8.78 7.26 -2.30
CA ASN A 52 -8.94 6.83 -0.92
C ASN A 52 -7.65 6.15 -0.41
N PRO A 53 -7.34 6.27 0.90
CA PRO A 53 -6.10 5.76 1.45
C PRO A 53 -5.99 4.23 1.37
N LYS A 54 -7.11 3.50 1.31
CA LYS A 54 -7.08 2.04 1.15
C LYS A 54 -6.51 1.67 -0.22
N ASP A 55 -6.94 2.36 -1.27
CA ASP A 55 -6.45 2.10 -2.62
C ASP A 55 -5.03 2.62 -2.81
N HIS A 56 -4.68 3.76 -2.21
CA HIS A 56 -3.29 4.22 -2.16
C HIS A 56 -2.36 3.17 -1.53
N LEU A 57 -2.73 2.62 -0.36
CA LEU A 57 -1.96 1.60 0.33
C LEU A 57 -1.79 0.33 -0.51
N LYS A 58 -2.82 -0.10 -1.25
CA LYS A 58 -2.72 -1.24 -2.18
C LYS A 58 -1.75 -0.94 -3.33
N LEU A 59 -1.87 0.22 -3.97
CA LEU A 59 -1.00 0.62 -5.08
C LEU A 59 0.46 0.71 -4.63
N TYR A 60 0.67 1.28 -3.45
CA TYR A 60 1.97 1.35 -2.81
C TYR A 60 2.59 -0.04 -2.60
N ARG A 61 1.82 -1.00 -2.06
CA ARG A 61 2.30 -2.40 -1.90
C ARG A 61 2.57 -3.08 -3.24
N LEU A 62 1.72 -2.88 -4.24
CA LEU A 62 1.97 -3.43 -5.58
C LEU A 62 3.29 -2.89 -6.16
N ARG A 63 3.58 -1.60 -5.96
CA ARG A 63 4.85 -0.99 -6.35
C ARG A 63 6.03 -1.65 -5.65
N LEU A 64 5.94 -1.90 -4.34
CA LEU A 64 6.99 -2.61 -3.60
C LEU A 64 7.20 -4.03 -4.13
N ILE A 65 6.13 -4.80 -4.35
CA ILE A 65 6.18 -6.15 -4.92
C ILE A 65 6.89 -6.14 -6.28
N LYS A 66 6.53 -5.21 -7.16
CA LYS A 66 7.19 -5.05 -8.47
C LYS A 66 8.68 -4.72 -8.30
N ASN A 67 9.04 -3.82 -7.38
CA ASN A 67 10.43 -3.47 -7.14
C ASN A 67 11.25 -4.66 -6.61
N GLU A 68 10.68 -5.49 -5.74
CA GLU A 68 11.35 -6.69 -5.24
C GLU A 68 11.56 -7.72 -6.35
N ILE A 69 10.56 -7.92 -7.22
CA ILE A 69 10.68 -8.79 -8.40
C ILE A 69 11.76 -8.26 -9.36
N LYS A 70 11.84 -6.93 -9.57
CA LYS A 70 12.88 -6.33 -10.42
C LYS A 70 14.29 -6.54 -9.86
N LYS A 71 14.46 -6.46 -8.54
CA LYS A 71 15.77 -6.68 -7.89
C LYS A 71 16.19 -8.15 -7.92
N ASP A 72 15.23 -9.05 -7.73
CA ASP A 72 15.45 -10.49 -7.62
C ASP A 72 14.29 -11.24 -8.29
N PRO A 73 14.35 -11.47 -9.63
CA PRO A 73 13.28 -12.12 -10.38
C PRO A 73 12.95 -13.54 -9.90
N GLU A 74 13.95 -14.22 -9.33
CA GLU A 74 13.86 -15.58 -8.80
C GLU A 74 13.48 -15.61 -7.31
N ALA A 75 13.23 -14.45 -6.69
CA ALA A 75 12.82 -14.37 -5.30
C ALA A 75 11.57 -15.21 -5.03
N ILE A 76 11.65 -16.07 -4.02
CA ILE A 76 10.51 -16.89 -3.58
C ILE A 76 9.36 -16.01 -3.09
N GLY A 77 8.12 -16.44 -3.31
CA GLY A 77 6.92 -15.66 -2.97
C GLY A 77 6.84 -15.27 -1.50
N TYR A 78 7.29 -16.14 -0.59
CA TYR A 78 7.40 -15.84 0.83
C TYR A 78 8.30 -14.63 1.14
N LYS A 79 9.48 -14.55 0.51
CA LYS A 79 10.44 -13.44 0.71
C LYS A 79 9.82 -12.12 0.27
N ILE A 80 9.19 -12.12 -0.91
CA ILE A 80 8.48 -10.96 -1.47
C ILE A 80 7.33 -10.53 -0.56
N ALA A 81 6.55 -11.48 -0.02
CA ALA A 81 5.44 -11.15 0.87
C ALA A 81 5.93 -10.40 2.11
N VAL A 82 6.90 -10.97 2.83
CA VAL A 82 7.40 -10.40 4.09
C VAL A 82 8.10 -9.06 3.86
N SER A 83 8.88 -8.92 2.79
CA SER A 83 9.57 -7.65 2.48
C SER A 83 8.63 -6.53 2.01
N THR A 84 7.37 -6.83 1.70
CA THR A 84 6.39 -5.86 1.19
C THR A 84 5.22 -5.61 2.15
N GLY A 85 5.31 -6.12 3.39
CA GLY A 85 4.32 -5.89 4.45
C GLY A 85 3.15 -6.88 4.42
N LEU A 86 3.28 -8.00 3.70
CA LEU A 86 2.32 -9.11 3.69
C LEU A 86 2.81 -10.24 4.61
N PRO A 87 1.91 -10.94 5.32
CA PRO A 87 2.32 -11.89 6.35
C PRO A 87 2.94 -13.18 5.78
N ASP A 88 2.47 -13.63 4.62
CA ASP A 88 2.92 -14.88 4.00
C ASP A 88 2.62 -14.91 2.49
N GLU A 89 3.12 -15.95 1.82
CA GLU A 89 2.93 -16.15 0.38
C GLU A 89 1.45 -16.32 -0.02
N LYS A 90 0.62 -16.94 0.82
CA LYS A 90 -0.81 -17.10 0.52
C LYS A 90 -1.51 -15.74 0.50
N ALA A 91 -1.16 -14.86 1.44
CA ALA A 91 -1.65 -13.49 1.49
C ALA A 91 -1.20 -12.68 0.28
N LEU A 92 0.03 -12.89 -0.21
CA LEU A 92 0.52 -12.31 -1.46
C LEU A 92 -0.32 -12.73 -2.67
N HIS A 93 -0.52 -14.03 -2.89
CA HIS A 93 -1.33 -14.51 -4.02
C HIS A 93 -2.77 -13.99 -3.95
N LYS A 94 -3.38 -14.01 -2.75
CA LYS A 94 -4.72 -13.45 -2.53
C LYS A 94 -4.78 -11.95 -2.77
N PHE A 95 -3.76 -11.21 -2.34
CA PHE A 95 -3.69 -9.75 -2.52
C PHE A 95 -3.65 -9.38 -4.00
N LEU A 96 -2.82 -10.07 -4.79
CA LEU A 96 -2.71 -9.84 -6.22
C LEU A 96 -4.00 -10.21 -6.97
N ALA A 97 -4.57 -11.38 -6.68
CA ALA A 97 -5.80 -11.85 -7.32
C ALA A 97 -6.99 -10.94 -6.97
N ASN A 98 -7.19 -10.61 -5.70
CA ASN A 98 -8.38 -9.88 -5.23
C ASN A 98 -8.37 -8.38 -5.55
N HIS A 99 -7.22 -7.80 -5.88
CA HIS A 99 -7.09 -6.35 -6.06
C HIS A 99 -6.57 -5.93 -7.42
N PHE A 100 -5.90 -6.81 -8.15
CA PHE A 100 -5.24 -6.45 -9.41
C PHE A 100 -5.48 -7.46 -10.54
N ASP A 101 -6.21 -8.54 -10.30
CA ASP A 101 -6.41 -9.64 -11.26
C ASP A 101 -5.07 -10.18 -11.82
N LYS A 102 -4.07 -10.26 -10.95
CA LYS A 102 -2.71 -10.70 -11.27
C LYS A 102 -2.26 -11.83 -10.39
N ASN A 103 -1.27 -12.58 -10.86
CA ASN A 103 -0.50 -13.51 -10.05
C ASN A 103 1.00 -13.17 -10.14
N LEU A 104 1.80 -13.86 -9.33
CA LEU A 104 3.23 -13.60 -9.27
C LEU A 104 3.95 -13.88 -10.62
N THR A 105 3.50 -14.89 -11.37
CA THR A 105 4.06 -15.25 -12.68
C THR A 105 3.86 -14.13 -13.70
N ILE A 106 2.63 -13.63 -13.85
CA ILE A 106 2.30 -12.51 -14.75
C ILE A 106 3.13 -11.28 -14.39
N LEU A 107 3.27 -10.99 -13.09
CA LEU A 107 4.10 -9.87 -12.65
C LEU A 107 5.58 -10.06 -13.01
N ARG A 108 6.12 -11.27 -12.95
CA ARG A 108 7.51 -11.53 -13.37
C ARG A 108 7.68 -11.28 -14.87
N GLU A 109 6.77 -11.78 -15.69
CA GLU A 109 6.76 -11.58 -17.15
C GLU A 109 6.66 -10.09 -17.51
N GLU A 110 5.76 -9.33 -16.87
CA GLU A 110 5.62 -7.88 -17.07
C GLU A 110 6.91 -7.09 -16.78
N ASN A 111 7.73 -7.55 -15.82
CA ASN A 111 8.94 -6.85 -15.42
C ASN A 111 10.20 -7.29 -16.20
N GLN A 112 10.15 -8.39 -16.94
CA GLN A 112 11.22 -8.82 -17.85
C GLN A 112 11.11 -8.17 -19.23
N ALA A 113 9.92 -7.69 -19.59
CA ALA A 113 9.63 -7.05 -20.89
C ALA A 113 9.89 -5.52 -20.92
N ALA A 114 10.33 -4.92 -19.80
CA ALA A 114 10.50 -3.48 -19.62
C ALA A 114 11.92 -3.12 -19.17
#